data_AF-A0A8J4YUL8-F1
#
_entry.id   AF-A0A8J4YUL8-F1
#
_cell.length_a   1.000
_cell.length_b   1.000
_cell.length_c   1.000
_cell.angle_alpha   90.00
_cell.angle_beta   90.00
_cell.angle_gamma   90.00
#
_symmetry.space_group_name_H-M   'P 1'
#
loop_
_entity.id
_entity.type
_entity.pdbx_description
1 polymer ?
#
loop_
_entity_poly.entity_id
_entity_poly.type
_entity_poly.pdbx_seq_one_letter_code
_entity_poly.pdbx_strand_id
1 'polypeptide(L)'
;MAKAIYALKIFMFRHQLDLTTREEGGLRRLCLFIFLAYVKQWNEAMVSNRAPLNDLEFLRLLEAYPDKEVSHTASTALNRHLWYLSEDLVGLDFFDDHIPKVTKLKMVQQLQSPATKKGPKRLDSKNFNPQQPIELFVTRRTKEVFFRAILPESESPAFLKKDPEDWINDQDWITS
;
A
#
# COMPACT_ATOMS: atom_id res chain seq x y z
N MET A 1 5.27 7.90 12.89
CA MET A 1 6.58 8.53 12.66
C MET A 1 7.29 9.10 13.90
N ALA A 2 6.70 10.02 14.68
CA ALA A 2 7.42 10.67 15.81
C ALA A 2 8.15 9.69 16.76
N LYS A 3 7.47 8.60 17.18
CA LYS A 3 8.07 7.55 18.01
C LYS A 3 9.29 6.86 17.37
N ALA A 4 9.28 6.68 16.05
CA ALA A 4 10.41 6.11 15.33
C ALA A 4 11.62 7.06 15.38
N ILE A 5 11.41 8.35 15.13
CA ILE A 5 12.46 9.38 15.24
C ILE A 5 13.03 9.42 16.66
N TYR A 6 12.18 9.34 17.69
CA TYR A 6 12.64 9.27 19.08
C TYR A 6 13.46 8.01 19.37
N ALA A 7 13.02 6.84 18.90
CA ALA A 7 13.79 5.60 19.07
C ALA A 7 15.19 5.71 18.43
N LEU A 8 15.27 6.29 17.22
CA LEU A 8 16.55 6.55 16.56
C LEU A 8 17.45 7.48 17.38
N LYS A 9 16.89 8.60 17.88
CA LYS A 9 17.62 9.54 18.74
C LYS A 9 18.13 8.86 20.01
N ILE A 10 17.29 8.12 20.71
CA ILE A 10 17.67 7.39 21.94
C ILE A 10 18.81 6.43 21.63
N PHE A 11 18.75 5.70 20.51
CA PHE A 11 19.81 4.78 20.11
C PHE A 11 21.12 5.49 19.72
N MET A 12 21.06 6.66 19.07
CA MET A 12 22.25 7.46 18.75
C MET A 12 22.95 7.99 20.00
N PHE A 13 22.19 8.46 20.98
CA PHE A 13 22.71 9.00 22.25
C PHE A 13 22.77 7.96 23.37
N ARG A 14 22.68 6.66 23.05
CA ARG A 14 22.57 5.58 24.05
C ARG A 14 23.69 5.56 25.09
N HIS A 15 24.89 6.02 24.74
CA HIS A 15 26.02 6.10 25.68
C HIS A 15 25.91 7.25 26.70
N GLN A 16 24.96 8.18 26.50
CA GLN A 16 24.64 9.26 27.43
C GLN A 16 23.41 8.91 28.30
N LEU A 17 22.84 7.72 28.13
CA LEU A 17 21.62 7.26 28.79
C LEU A 17 21.91 5.97 29.56
N ASP A 18 21.32 5.83 30.75
CA ASP A 18 21.44 4.61 31.56
C ASP A 18 20.46 3.54 31.06
N LEU A 19 20.76 2.95 29.91
CA LEU A 19 19.95 1.86 29.33
C LEU A 19 20.42 0.50 29.83
N THR A 20 19.47 -0.36 30.19
CA THR A 20 19.75 -1.77 30.43
C THR A 20 20.13 -2.49 29.12
N THR A 21 20.87 -3.59 29.20
CA THR A 21 21.21 -4.42 28.03
C THR A 21 19.96 -4.85 27.24
N ARG A 22 18.85 -5.11 27.94
CA ARG A 22 17.57 -5.47 27.32
C ARG A 22 16.99 -4.31 26.51
N GLU A 23 17.00 -3.10 27.06
CA GLU A 23 16.50 -1.90 26.39
C GLU A 23 17.36 -1.54 25.18
N GLU A 24 18.69 -1.55 25.31
CA GLU A 24 19.58 -1.29 24.19
C GLU A 24 19.41 -2.32 23.07
N GLY A 25 19.28 -3.61 23.42
CA GLY A 25 19.01 -4.67 22.46
C GLY A 25 17.68 -4.49 21.73
N GLY A 26 16.60 -4.14 22.47
CA GLY A 26 15.29 -3.84 21.89
C GLY A 26 15.32 -2.61 20.98
N LEU A 27 15.97 -1.54 21.41
CA LEU A 27 16.16 -0.32 20.62
C LEU A 27 16.96 -0.58 19.35
N ARG A 28 18.01 -1.40 19.41
CA ARG A 28 18.77 -1.80 18.22
C ARG A 28 17.89 -2.49 17.20
N ARG A 29 17.09 -3.48 17.62
CA ARG A 29 16.15 -4.21 16.75
C ARG A 29 15.13 -3.27 16.12
N LEU A 30 14.56 -2.37 16.91
CA LEU A 30 13.60 -1.37 16.45
C LEU A 30 14.24 -0.37 15.46
N CYS A 31 15.43 0.14 15.75
CA CYS A 31 16.13 1.07 14.86
C CYS A 31 16.48 0.41 13.52
N LEU A 32 16.95 -0.84 13.53
CA LEU A 32 17.18 -1.61 12.31
C LEU A 32 15.91 -1.74 11.48
N PHE A 33 14.79 -2.07 12.12
CA PHE A 33 13.49 -2.13 11.44
C PHE A 33 13.07 -0.78 10.86
N ILE A 34 13.24 0.31 11.63
CA ILE A 34 12.90 1.64 11.17
C ILE A 34 13.67 1.97 9.89
N PHE A 35 14.99 1.78 9.89
CA PHE A 35 15.84 2.10 8.75
C PHE A 35 15.63 1.17 7.55
N LEU A 36 15.57 -0.14 7.77
CA LEU A 36 15.55 -1.12 6.67
C LEU A 36 14.16 -1.30 6.06
N ALA A 37 13.10 -1.04 6.82
CA ALA A 37 11.74 -1.34 6.41
C ALA A 37 10.83 -0.11 6.43
N TYR A 38 10.70 0.55 7.59
CA TYR A 38 9.61 1.50 7.81
C TYR A 38 9.81 2.86 7.13
N VAL A 39 11.04 3.40 7.07
CA VAL A 39 11.28 4.76 6.56
C VAL A 39 10.88 4.92 5.10
N LYS A 40 11.25 3.97 4.23
CA LYS A 40 10.87 4.01 2.80
C LYS A 40 9.35 4.05 2.66
N GLN A 41 8.67 3.12 3.32
CA GLN A 41 7.22 2.93 3.23
C GLN A 41 6.45 4.12 3.81
N TRP A 42 6.97 4.73 4.88
CA TRP A 42 6.41 5.96 5.45
C TRP A 42 6.54 7.15 4.51
N ASN A 43 7.68 7.28 3.82
CA ASN A 43 7.91 8.38 2.88
C ASN A 43 6.98 8.27 1.66
N GLU A 44 6.83 7.06 1.13
CA GLU A 44 5.97 6.76 -0.01
C GLU A 44 4.47 6.85 0.35
N ALA A 45 4.09 6.66 1.61
CA ALA A 45 2.70 6.82 2.06
C ALA A 45 2.13 8.25 1.91
N MET A 46 2.97 9.26 1.62
CA MET A 46 2.49 10.62 1.30
C MET A 46 1.95 10.74 -0.14
N VAL A 47 2.22 9.73 -0.99
CA VAL A 47 1.86 9.69 -2.40
C VAL A 47 0.62 8.82 -2.54
N SER A 48 -0.56 9.45 -2.67
CA SER A 48 -1.86 8.78 -2.55
C SER A 48 -2.12 7.73 -3.63
N ASN A 49 -1.77 8.01 -4.89
CA ASN A 49 -1.90 7.08 -6.01
C ASN A 49 -1.10 5.78 -5.82
N ARG A 50 0.00 5.84 -5.07
CA ARG A 50 0.87 4.69 -4.77
C ARG A 50 0.48 3.92 -3.50
N ALA A 51 -0.48 4.44 -2.72
CA ALA A 51 -0.79 3.88 -1.41
C ALA A 51 -1.17 2.38 -1.43
N PRO A 52 -2.00 1.87 -2.37
CA PRO A 52 -2.29 0.44 -2.42
C PRO A 52 -1.06 -0.42 -2.75
N LEU A 53 -0.29 -0.09 -3.79
CA LEU A 53 0.96 -0.82 -4.09
C LEU A 53 1.95 -0.80 -2.93
N ASN A 54 2.12 0.35 -2.28
CA ASN A 54 2.99 0.54 -1.12
C ASN A 54 2.62 -0.39 0.05
N ASP A 55 1.32 -0.48 0.38
CA ASP A 55 0.82 -1.39 1.40
C ASP A 55 1.14 -2.86 1.07
N LEU A 56 0.97 -3.27 -0.19
CA LEU A 56 1.25 -4.64 -0.64
C LEU A 56 2.73 -4.97 -0.60
N GLU A 57 3.58 -4.06 -1.10
CA GLU A 57 5.03 -4.20 -1.04
C GLU A 57 5.54 -4.26 0.40
N PHE A 58 4.97 -3.46 1.30
CA PHE A 58 5.37 -3.48 2.69
C PHE A 58 5.03 -4.80 3.36
N LEU A 59 3.86 -5.39 3.10
CA LEU A 59 3.51 -6.73 3.60
C LEU A 59 4.50 -7.80 3.11
N ARG A 60 4.88 -7.78 1.83
CA ARG A 60 5.89 -8.70 1.27
C ARG A 60 7.26 -8.52 1.94
N LEU A 61 7.66 -7.27 2.15
CA LEU A 61 8.91 -6.94 2.84
C LEU A 61 8.90 -7.43 4.30
N LEU A 62 7.78 -7.30 5.00
CA LEU A 62 7.62 -7.82 6.36
C LEU A 62 7.71 -9.35 6.41
N GLU A 63 7.10 -10.05 5.46
CA GLU A 63 7.17 -11.52 5.36
C GLU A 63 8.63 -12.00 5.21
N ALA A 64 9.40 -11.32 4.37
CA ALA A 64 10.82 -11.59 4.13
C ALA A 64 11.75 -11.09 5.26
N TYR A 65 11.27 -10.23 6.17
CA TYR A 65 12.12 -9.61 7.19
C TYR A 65 12.73 -10.67 8.14
N PRO A 66 14.03 -10.56 8.49
CA PRO A 66 14.75 -11.62 9.20
C PRO A 66 14.32 -11.77 10.66
N ASP A 67 14.02 -10.68 11.34
CA ASP A 67 13.53 -10.70 12.72
C ASP A 67 12.03 -11.02 12.74
N LYS A 68 11.69 -12.28 13.03
CA LYS A 68 10.31 -12.77 12.93
C LYS A 68 9.37 -12.19 13.98
N GLU A 69 9.86 -11.85 15.17
CA GLU A 69 9.04 -11.22 16.21
C GLU A 69 8.68 -9.78 15.81
N VAL A 70 9.66 -9.02 15.29
CA VAL A 70 9.44 -7.66 14.76
C VAL A 70 8.52 -7.71 13.55
N SER A 71 8.80 -8.61 12.60
CA SER A 71 7.97 -8.84 11.42
C SER A 71 6.51 -9.13 11.79
N HIS A 72 6.28 -10.06 12.72
CA HIS A 72 4.94 -10.44 13.14
C HIS A 72 4.20 -9.26 13.81
N THR A 73 4.88 -8.52 14.68
CA THR A 73 4.31 -7.38 15.38
C THR A 73 3.99 -6.24 14.40
N ALA A 74 4.91 -5.93 13.48
CA ALA A 74 4.71 -4.92 12.44
C ALA A 74 3.58 -5.32 11.48
N SER A 75 3.52 -6.58 11.05
CA SER A 75 2.45 -7.09 10.17
C SER A 75 1.09 -7.01 10.86
N THR A 76 1.04 -7.35 12.16
CA THR A 76 -0.19 -7.23 12.96
C THR A 76 -0.67 -5.78 13.07
N ALA A 77 0.26 -4.84 13.20
CA ALA A 77 -0.07 -3.41 13.19
C ALA A 77 -0.55 -2.96 11.80
N LEU A 78 0.17 -3.32 10.73
CA LEU A 78 -0.14 -2.96 9.35
C LEU A 78 -1.50 -3.52 8.89
N ASN A 79 -1.86 -4.74 9.30
CA ASN A 79 -3.16 -5.36 9.02
C ASN A 79 -4.37 -4.52 9.48
N ARG A 80 -4.18 -3.57 10.40
CA ARG A 80 -5.23 -2.64 10.85
C ARG A 80 -5.43 -1.44 9.90
N HIS A 81 -4.49 -1.24 8.98
CA HIS A 81 -4.34 -0.08 8.11
C HIS A 81 -4.37 -0.41 6.61
N LEU A 82 -4.70 -1.64 6.20
CA LEU A 82 -4.80 -2.07 4.79
C LEU A 82 -6.07 -1.58 4.08
N TRP A 83 -6.41 -0.30 4.22
CA TRP A 83 -7.65 0.24 3.67
C TRP A 83 -7.52 0.49 2.17
N TYR A 84 -6.31 0.84 1.71
CA TYR A 84 -6.01 1.08 0.30
C TYR A 84 -6.06 -0.20 -0.54
N LEU A 85 -5.74 -1.35 0.04
CA LEU A 85 -5.92 -2.67 -0.58
C LEU A 85 -7.38 -3.16 -0.50
N SER A 86 -8.33 -2.30 -0.83
CA SER A 86 -9.75 -2.65 -0.96
C SER A 86 -10.21 -2.42 -2.39
N GLU A 87 -11.28 -3.10 -2.80
CA GLU A 87 -11.87 -2.93 -4.13
C GLU A 87 -12.25 -1.45 -4.41
N ASP A 88 -12.51 -0.66 -3.37
CA ASP A 88 -12.92 0.74 -3.49
C ASP A 88 -11.74 1.71 -3.63
N LEU A 89 -10.55 1.36 -3.13
CA LEU A 89 -9.40 2.27 -3.09
C LEU A 89 -8.20 1.81 -3.91
N VAL A 90 -8.17 0.54 -4.33
CA VAL A 90 -7.14 0.04 -5.26
C VAL A 90 -7.18 0.78 -6.61
N GLY A 91 -8.28 1.47 -6.92
CA GLY A 91 -8.36 2.32 -8.11
C GLY A 91 -7.27 3.41 -8.18
N LEU A 92 -6.71 3.82 -7.03
CA LEU A 92 -5.60 4.77 -6.95
C LEU A 92 -4.37 4.31 -7.75
N ASP A 93 -4.11 3.00 -7.75
CA ASP A 93 -2.95 2.39 -8.42
C ASP A 93 -3.01 2.53 -9.95
N PHE A 94 -4.19 2.79 -10.55
CA PHE A 94 -4.25 3.11 -11.99
C PHE A 94 -3.40 4.35 -12.33
N PHE A 95 -3.29 5.28 -11.38
CA PHE A 95 -2.53 6.52 -11.46
C PHE A 95 -1.08 6.40 -10.99
N ASP A 96 -0.63 5.22 -10.54
CA ASP A 96 0.77 5.03 -10.14
C ASP A 96 1.65 4.69 -11.36
N ASP A 97 2.69 5.47 -11.57
CA ASP A 97 3.68 5.27 -12.65
C ASP A 97 4.61 4.08 -12.39
N HIS A 98 4.70 3.61 -11.14
CA HIS A 98 5.50 2.44 -10.80
C HIS A 98 4.84 1.14 -11.24
N ILE A 99 3.53 1.16 -11.53
CA ILE A 99 2.82 -0.02 -12.02
C ILE A 99 3.13 -0.20 -13.51
N PRO A 100 3.74 -1.34 -13.91
CA PRO A 100 4.05 -1.59 -15.30
C PRO A 100 2.79 -1.61 -16.17
N LYS A 101 2.91 -1.16 -17.41
CA LYS A 101 1.85 -1.20 -18.44
C LYS A 101 1.10 -2.54 -18.49
N VAL A 102 1.84 -3.65 -18.50
CA VAL A 102 1.24 -5.01 -18.49
C VAL A 102 0.33 -5.23 -17.29
N THR A 103 0.70 -4.74 -16.11
CA THR A 103 -0.12 -4.84 -14.91
C THR A 103 -1.33 -3.93 -15.00
N LYS A 104 -1.18 -2.69 -15.49
CA LYS A 104 -2.33 -1.77 -15.73
C LYS A 104 -3.36 -2.39 -16.68
N LEU A 105 -2.91 -3.05 -17.75
CA LEU A 105 -3.81 -3.77 -18.67
C LEU A 105 -4.58 -4.91 -17.98
N LYS A 106 -3.91 -5.66 -17.09
CA LYS A 106 -4.60 -6.70 -16.29
C LYS A 106 -5.59 -6.09 -15.30
N MET A 107 -5.25 -4.97 -14.67
CA MET A 107 -6.16 -4.24 -13.78
C MET A 107 -7.42 -3.81 -14.56
N VAL A 108 -7.29 -3.28 -15.78
CA VAL A 108 -8.43 -2.95 -16.65
C VAL A 108 -9.30 -4.17 -16.93
N GLN A 109 -8.69 -5.33 -17.24
CA GLN A 109 -9.43 -6.58 -17.46
C GLN A 109 -10.22 -7.01 -16.21
N GLN A 110 -9.62 -6.84 -15.04
CA GLN A 110 -10.22 -7.21 -13.74
C GLN A 110 -11.42 -6.33 -13.35
N LEU A 111 -11.62 -5.16 -13.97
CA LEU A 111 -12.84 -4.35 -13.77
C LEU A 111 -14.13 -5.06 -14.20
N GLN A 112 -14.07 -6.18 -14.91
CA GLN A 112 -15.24 -7.00 -15.24
C GLN A 112 -15.52 -8.12 -14.23
N SER A 113 -14.52 -8.46 -13.41
CA SER A 113 -14.58 -9.52 -12.41
C SER A 113 -15.64 -9.22 -11.35
N PRO A 114 -16.34 -10.24 -10.83
CA PRO A 114 -17.37 -10.05 -9.82
C PRO A 114 -16.79 -9.39 -8.57
N ALA A 115 -17.52 -8.44 -8.02
CA ALA A 115 -17.20 -7.84 -6.73
C ALA A 115 -17.21 -8.89 -5.61
N THR A 116 -16.36 -8.72 -4.63
CA THR A 116 -16.32 -9.57 -3.45
C THR A 116 -17.60 -9.33 -2.63
N LYS A 117 -18.19 -10.41 -2.10
CA LYS A 117 -19.42 -10.33 -1.26
C LYS A 117 -19.21 -9.55 0.05
N LYS A 118 -17.96 -9.40 0.48
CA LYS A 118 -17.58 -8.54 1.60
C LYS A 118 -17.52 -7.13 1.03
N GLY A 119 -18.33 -6.20 1.54
CA GLY A 119 -18.44 -4.82 1.04
C GLY A 119 -17.15 -3.99 1.18
N PRO A 120 -17.18 -2.70 1.58
CA PRO A 120 -15.98 -1.87 1.78
C PRO A 120 -15.15 -2.31 3.01
N LYS A 121 -15.20 -3.59 3.36
CA LYS A 121 -14.59 -4.15 4.56
C LYS A 121 -13.11 -4.37 4.26
N ARG A 122 -12.30 -3.92 5.22
CA ARG A 122 -10.88 -4.28 5.38
C ARG A 122 -10.65 -5.70 4.89
N LEU A 123 -9.55 -5.90 4.17
CA LEU A 123 -9.09 -7.23 3.79
C LEU A 123 -9.17 -8.19 4.96
N ASP A 124 -9.62 -9.40 4.66
CA ASP A 124 -9.59 -10.48 5.64
C ASP A 124 -8.14 -10.89 5.87
N SER A 125 -7.48 -10.23 6.82
CA SER A 125 -6.06 -10.41 7.11
C SER A 125 -5.69 -11.85 7.50
N LYS A 126 -6.68 -12.70 7.83
CA LYS A 126 -6.44 -14.13 8.12
C LYS A 126 -6.25 -14.98 6.87
N ASN A 127 -6.86 -14.58 5.76
CA ASN A 127 -6.84 -15.33 4.49
C ASN A 127 -6.10 -14.56 3.38
N PHE A 128 -5.48 -13.45 3.73
CA PHE A 128 -4.76 -12.59 2.81
C PHE A 128 -3.38 -13.15 2.50
N ASN A 129 -3.06 -13.27 1.20
CA ASN A 129 -1.72 -13.62 0.73
C ASN A 129 -1.02 -12.35 0.19
N PRO A 130 0.04 -11.84 0.84
CA PRO A 130 0.81 -10.69 0.35
C PRO A 130 1.45 -10.90 -1.04
N GLN A 131 1.67 -12.15 -1.44
CA GLN A 131 2.31 -12.48 -2.71
C GLN A 131 1.36 -12.43 -3.90
N GLN A 132 0.05 -12.21 -3.67
CA GLN A 132 -0.90 -12.05 -4.76
C GLN A 132 -0.60 -10.76 -5.55
N PRO A 133 -0.80 -10.77 -6.88
CA PRO A 133 -0.54 -9.60 -7.70
C PRO A 133 -1.67 -8.56 -7.53
N ILE A 134 -1.33 -7.28 -7.73
CA ILE A 134 -2.19 -6.15 -7.36
C ILE A 134 -3.49 -6.09 -8.18
N GLU A 135 -3.46 -6.59 -9.42
CA GLU A 135 -4.64 -6.65 -10.27
C GLU A 135 -5.79 -7.47 -9.68
N LEU A 136 -5.52 -8.42 -8.78
CA LEU A 136 -6.57 -9.25 -8.17
C LEU A 136 -7.42 -8.52 -7.13
N PHE A 137 -7.00 -7.35 -6.68
CA PHE A 137 -7.82 -6.50 -5.81
C PHE A 137 -8.79 -5.62 -6.61
N VAL A 138 -8.55 -5.46 -7.91
CA VAL A 138 -9.42 -4.70 -8.81
C VAL A 138 -10.61 -5.58 -9.17
N THR A 139 -11.82 -5.04 -9.03
CA THR A 139 -13.04 -5.73 -9.47
C THR A 139 -14.02 -4.75 -10.10
N ARG A 140 -15.20 -5.25 -10.50
CA ARG A 140 -16.31 -4.39 -10.93
C ARG A 140 -16.67 -3.31 -9.92
N ARG A 141 -16.51 -3.58 -8.62
CA ARG A 141 -16.77 -2.60 -7.58
C ARG A 141 -15.82 -1.40 -7.67
N THR A 142 -14.55 -1.62 -8.04
CA THR A 142 -13.60 -0.52 -8.33
C THR A 142 -14.16 0.39 -9.43
N LYS A 143 -14.74 -0.19 -10.48
CA LYS A 143 -15.39 0.59 -11.54
C LYS A 143 -16.58 1.39 -11.05
N GLU A 144 -17.45 0.76 -10.26
CA GLU A 144 -18.73 1.32 -9.83
C GLU A 144 -18.61 2.36 -8.71
N VAL A 145 -17.57 2.23 -7.87
CA VAL A 145 -17.35 3.09 -6.70
C VAL A 145 -16.23 4.09 -6.95
N PHE A 146 -15.02 3.63 -7.24
CA PHE A 146 -13.85 4.51 -7.34
C PHE A 146 -13.95 5.46 -8.52
N PHE A 147 -14.09 4.92 -9.74
CA PHE A 147 -14.15 5.77 -10.94
C PHE A 147 -15.39 6.67 -10.95
N ARG A 148 -16.51 6.22 -10.39
CA ARG A 148 -17.70 7.07 -10.21
C ARG A 148 -17.48 8.22 -9.21
N ALA A 149 -16.58 8.06 -8.25
CA ALA A 149 -16.29 9.10 -7.26
C ALA A 149 -15.34 10.18 -7.79
N ILE A 150 -14.44 9.83 -8.71
CA ILE A 150 -13.43 10.74 -9.26
C ILE A 150 -13.82 11.35 -10.61
N LEU A 151 -14.72 10.72 -11.36
CA LEU A 151 -15.24 11.23 -12.62
C LEU A 151 -16.64 11.85 -12.48
N PRO A 152 -17.01 12.83 -13.31
CA PRO A 152 -18.38 13.35 -13.38
C PRO A 152 -19.43 12.26 -13.64
N GLU A 153 -20.65 12.39 -13.11
CA GLU A 153 -21.70 11.35 -13.24
C GLU A 153 -22.08 11.00 -14.69
N SER A 154 -21.82 11.91 -15.64
CA SER A 154 -22.07 11.72 -17.07
C SER A 154 -20.95 10.99 -17.81
N GLU A 155 -19.81 10.75 -17.16
CA GLU A 155 -18.59 10.29 -17.79
C GLU A 155 -18.23 8.86 -17.35
N SER A 156 -17.98 8.01 -18.33
CA SER A 156 -17.35 6.71 -18.11
C SER A 156 -15.84 6.88 -18.32
N PRO A 157 -14.96 6.21 -17.57
CA PRO A 157 -13.51 6.32 -17.75
C PRO A 157 -13.09 5.83 -19.15
N ALA A 158 -13.16 6.69 -20.17
CA ALA A 158 -12.96 6.31 -21.56
C ALA A 158 -11.49 6.04 -21.85
N PHE A 159 -10.61 6.73 -21.12
CA PHE A 159 -9.16 6.54 -21.15
C PHE A 159 -8.75 5.08 -20.90
N LEU A 160 -9.50 4.32 -20.08
CA LEU A 160 -9.20 2.89 -19.82
C LEU A 160 -9.32 2.00 -21.07
N LYS A 161 -9.93 2.49 -22.16
CA LYS A 161 -9.97 1.80 -23.46
C LYS A 161 -8.74 2.08 -24.32
N LYS A 162 -7.96 3.11 -23.97
CA LYS A 162 -6.71 3.49 -24.64
C LYS A 162 -5.53 2.73 -24.03
N ASP A 163 -4.40 2.80 -24.71
CA ASP A 163 -3.15 2.28 -24.18
C ASP A 163 -2.76 3.02 -22.88
N PRO A 164 -2.31 2.33 -21.81
CA PRO A 164 -1.88 2.98 -20.57
C PRO A 164 -0.81 4.07 -20.72
N GLU A 165 0.02 4.00 -21.77
CA GLU A 165 1.01 5.04 -22.06
C GLU A 165 0.37 6.35 -22.56
N ASP A 166 -0.84 6.27 -23.12
CA ASP A 166 -1.58 7.41 -23.64
C ASP A 166 -2.53 8.05 -22.61
N TRP A 167 -2.70 7.43 -21.45
CA TRP A 167 -3.65 7.91 -20.42
C TRP A 167 -3.34 9.35 -20.00
N ILE A 168 -2.06 9.71 -19.84
CA ILE A 168 -1.65 11.05 -19.42
C ILE A 168 -2.10 12.17 -20.38
N ASN A 169 -2.34 11.82 -21.64
CA ASN A 169 -2.78 12.76 -22.67
C ASN A 169 -4.31 12.79 -22.84
N ASP A 170 -5.03 11.97 -22.07
CA ASP A 170 -6.50 11.92 -22.11
C ASP A 170 -7.10 13.04 -21.25
N GLN A 171 -8.15 13.67 -21.76
CA GLN A 171 -8.85 14.74 -21.04
C GLN A 171 -9.46 14.23 -19.74
N ASP A 172 -10.04 13.02 -19.75
CA ASP A 172 -10.68 12.41 -18.58
C ASP A 172 -9.63 12.12 -17.48
N TRP A 173 -8.40 11.78 -17.89
CA TRP A 173 -7.28 11.56 -16.98
C TRP A 173 -6.80 12.85 -16.33
N ILE A 174 -6.72 13.95 -17.10
CA ILE A 174 -6.27 15.25 -16.60
C ILE A 174 -7.26 15.80 -15.55
N THR A 175 -8.54 15.49 -15.68
CA THR A 175 -9.58 15.93 -14.75
C THR A 175 -9.80 15.01 -13.56
N SER A 176 -9.12 13.86 -13.50
CA SER A 176 -9.21 12.84 -12.45
C SER A 176 -8.32 13.11 -11.23
#